data_AF-A0A817B441-F1
#
_entry.id   AF-A0A817B441-F1
#
_cell.length_a   1.000
_cell.length_b   1.000
_cell.length_c   1.000
_cell.angle_alpha   90.00
_cell.angle_beta   90.00
_cell.angle_gamma   90.00
#
_symmetry.space_group_name_H-M   'P 1'
#
loop_
_entity.id
_entity.type
_entity.pdbx_description
1 polymer ?
#
loop_
_entity_poly.entity_id
_entity_poly.type
_entity_poly.pdbx_seq_one_letter_code
_entity_poly.pdbx_strand_id
1 'polypeptide(L)'
;MSNFNLASLPPSMLHKILSKVATSHLRDFSSARVAFPGFSQIGREEYFYRSADLFNLNDWIDEANLLRTFRLRCYQSSNLEAIYMRDGTQPKEAHTLLPSTTRRVGAKYS
;
A
#
# COMPACT_ATOMS: atom_id res chain seq x y z
N MET A 1 19.87 -20.53 11.45
CA MET A 1 19.39 -19.88 10.21
C MET A 1 20.34 -18.74 9.91
N SER A 2 21.02 -18.77 8.77
CA SER A 2 21.85 -17.64 8.32
C SER A 2 20.95 -16.43 8.10
N ASN A 3 21.26 -15.29 8.72
CA ASN A 3 20.57 -14.04 8.43
C ASN A 3 20.83 -13.68 6.96
N PHE A 4 19.82 -13.85 6.12
CA PHE A 4 19.89 -13.45 4.73
C PHE A 4 19.81 -11.92 4.67
N ASN A 5 20.94 -11.28 4.40
CA ASN A 5 20.98 -9.84 4.26
C ASN A 5 20.58 -9.43 2.84
N LEU A 6 19.36 -8.92 2.69
CA LEU A 6 18.86 -8.44 1.40
C LEU A 6 19.71 -7.27 0.86
N ALA A 7 20.30 -6.46 1.74
CA ALA A 7 21.11 -5.30 1.35
C ALA A 7 22.50 -5.67 0.79
N SER A 8 22.98 -6.89 1.02
CA SER A 8 24.26 -7.36 0.45
C SER A 8 24.11 -7.97 -0.95
N LEU A 9 22.89 -8.07 -1.48
CA LEU A 9 22.68 -8.64 -2.80
C LEU A 9 23.09 -7.67 -3.92
N PRO A 10 23.60 -8.19 -5.04
CA PRO A 10 23.84 -7.37 -6.22
C PRO A 10 22.51 -6.83 -6.79
N PRO A 11 22.52 -5.66 -7.45
CA PRO A 11 21.33 -5.04 -8.03
C PRO A 11 20.53 -5.97 -8.96
N SER A 12 21.22 -6.81 -9.74
CA SER A 12 20.58 -7.78 -10.65
C SER A 12 19.73 -8.82 -9.92
N MET A 13 20.16 -9.26 -8.73
CA MET A 13 19.36 -10.19 -7.91
C MET A 13 18.17 -9.47 -7.27
N LEU A 14 18.33 -8.23 -6.81
CA LEU A 14 17.23 -7.42 -6.30
C LEU A 14 16.15 -7.21 -7.38
N HIS A 15 16.58 -6.92 -8.62
CA HIS A 15 15.69 -6.76 -9.76
C HIS A 15 14.92 -8.05 -10.06
N LYS A 16 15.61 -9.20 -10.09
CA LYS A 16 14.97 -10.51 -10.32
C LYS A 16 13.97 -10.87 -9.23
N ILE A 17 14.30 -10.62 -7.96
CA ILE A 17 13.38 -10.84 -6.83
C ILE A 17 12.16 -9.95 -6.99
N LEU A 18 12.35 -8.65 -7.17
CA LEU A 18 11.23 -7.71 -7.28
C LEU A 18 10.38 -7.97 -8.52
N SER A 19 10.99 -8.41 -9.63
CA SER A 19 10.28 -8.78 -10.86
C SER A 19 9.35 -9.96 -10.60
N LYS A 20 9.83 -10.99 -9.90
CA LYS A 20 9.00 -12.13 -9.52
C LYS A 20 7.82 -11.73 -8.62
N VAL A 21 8.04 -10.80 -7.69
CA VAL A 21 6.97 -10.28 -6.82
C VAL A 21 5.96 -9.47 -7.63
N ALA A 22 6.43 -8.58 -8.52
CA ALA A 22 5.58 -7.74 -9.38
C ALA A 22 4.64 -8.58 -10.26
N THR A 23 5.13 -9.67 -10.83
CA THR A 23 4.35 -10.57 -11.69
C THR A 23 3.44 -11.53 -10.91
N SER A 24 3.46 -11.51 -9.58
CA SER A 24 2.67 -12.44 -8.75
C SER A 24 1.57 -11.70 -7.98
N HIS A 25 1.90 -10.55 -7.37
CA HIS A 25 0.93 -9.82 -6.56
C HIS A 25 1.27 -8.32 -6.43
N LEU A 26 0.41 -7.46 -6.96
CA LEU A 26 0.63 -6.00 -6.94
C LEU A 26 0.78 -5.42 -5.52
N ARG A 27 0.03 -5.97 -4.55
CA ARG A 27 0.15 -5.56 -3.13
C ARG A 27 1.54 -5.85 -2.59
N ASP A 28 2.04 -7.07 -2.74
CA ASP A 28 3.35 -7.46 -2.20
C ASP A 28 4.47 -6.68 -2.88
N PHE A 29 4.32 -6.41 -4.18
CA PHE A 29 5.20 -5.51 -4.90
C PHE A 29 5.22 -4.10 -4.31
N SER A 30 4.04 -3.53 -4.05
CA SER A 30 3.90 -2.20 -3.46
C SER A 30 4.46 -2.15 -2.04
N SER A 31 4.17 -3.17 -1.22
CA SER A 31 4.67 -3.32 0.15
C SER A 31 6.19 -3.47 0.18
N ALA A 32 6.77 -4.32 -0.68
CA ALA A 32 8.20 -4.54 -0.77
C ALA A 32 8.98 -3.24 -1.09
N ARG A 33 8.41 -2.39 -1.95
CA ARG A 33 9.00 -1.08 -2.28
C ARG A 33 9.02 -0.11 -1.10
N VAL A 34 7.96 -0.08 -0.30
CA VAL A 34 7.89 0.80 0.88
C VAL A 34 8.81 0.30 1.99
N ALA A 35 8.91 -1.01 2.16
CA ALA A 35 9.67 -1.64 3.25
C ALA A 35 11.19 -1.64 3.02
N PHE A 36 11.67 -1.61 1.77
CA PHE A 36 13.10 -1.73 1.47
C PHE A 36 13.59 -0.69 0.44
N PRO A 37 14.55 0.19 0.81
CA PRO A 37 15.03 1.25 -0.09
C PRO A 37 15.59 0.76 -1.42
N GLY A 38 16.29 -0.38 -1.43
CA GLY A 38 16.82 -0.97 -2.68
C GLY A 38 15.71 -1.38 -3.65
N PHE A 39 14.56 -1.82 -3.14
CA PHE A 39 13.37 -2.09 -3.95
C PHE A 39 12.63 -0.81 -4.33
N SER A 40 12.59 0.21 -3.47
CA SER A 40 12.03 1.52 -3.83
C SER A 40 12.73 2.12 -5.05
N GLN A 41 14.06 2.01 -5.14
CA GLN A 41 14.82 2.59 -6.23
C GLN A 41 14.55 1.88 -7.56
N ILE A 42 14.69 0.55 -7.61
CA ILE A 42 14.51 -0.23 -8.84
C ILE A 42 13.02 -0.36 -9.23
N GLY A 43 12.12 -0.46 -8.26
CA GLY A 43 10.67 -0.62 -8.49
C GLY A 43 9.97 0.62 -9.05
N ARG A 44 10.70 1.70 -9.33
CA ARG A 44 10.21 2.88 -10.07
C ARG A 44 10.36 2.74 -11.58
N GLU A 45 11.11 1.75 -12.05
CA GLU A 45 11.25 1.48 -13.48
C GLU A 45 9.90 1.11 -14.10
N GLU A 46 9.61 1.67 -15.27
CA GLU A 46 8.34 1.48 -15.98
C GLU A 46 8.04 0.01 -16.29
N TYR A 47 9.09 -0.78 -16.50
CA TYR A 47 9.03 -2.23 -16.71
C TYR A 47 8.16 -2.95 -15.68
N PHE A 48 8.31 -2.63 -14.39
CA PHE A 48 7.56 -3.32 -13.33
C PHE A 48 6.07 -3.06 -13.40
N TYR A 49 5.64 -1.87 -13.84
CA TYR A 49 4.24 -1.51 -13.95
C TYR A 49 3.57 -2.12 -15.19
N ARG A 50 4.33 -2.29 -16.28
CA ARG A 50 3.86 -2.99 -17.48
C ARG A 50 3.73 -4.50 -17.28
N SER A 51 4.55 -5.07 -16.39
CA SER A 51 4.56 -6.50 -16.08
C SER A 51 3.85 -6.86 -14.78
N ALA A 52 3.32 -5.88 -14.05
CA ALA A 52 2.62 -6.13 -12.80
C ALA A 52 1.36 -6.95 -13.06
N ASP A 53 1.16 -7.99 -12.27
CA ASP A 53 -0.09 -8.72 -12.30
C ASP A 53 -1.20 -7.87 -11.65
N LEU A 54 -2.09 -7.35 -12.50
CA LEU A 54 -3.24 -6.54 -12.11
C LEU A 54 -4.47 -7.39 -11.80
N PHE A 55 -4.40 -8.71 -11.88
CA PHE A 55 -5.55 -9.60 -11.70
C PHE A 55 -6.23 -9.40 -10.34
N ASN A 56 -5.46 -9.10 -9.28
CA ASN A 56 -5.96 -8.86 -7.93
C ASN A 56 -6.15 -7.36 -7.59
N LEU A 57 -6.17 -6.48 -8.59
CA LEU A 57 -6.35 -5.04 -8.36
C LEU A 57 -7.72 -4.74 -7.75
N ASN A 58 -8.77 -5.44 -8.21
CA ASN A 58 -10.13 -5.28 -7.70
C ASN A 58 -10.23 -5.69 -6.21
N ASP A 59 -9.69 -6.86 -5.85
CA ASP A 59 -9.67 -7.32 -4.46
C ASP A 59 -8.95 -6.33 -3.54
N TRP A 60 -7.86 -5.72 -4.02
CA TRP A 60 -7.16 -4.68 -3.26
C TRP A 60 -8.01 -3.41 -3.09
N ILE A 61 -8.68 -2.95 -4.15
CA ILE A 61 -9.57 -1.80 -4.09
C ILE A 61 -10.69 -2.06 -3.07
N ASP A 62 -11.27 -3.27 -3.08
CA ASP A 62 -12.35 -3.65 -2.17
C ASP A 62 -11.89 -3.67 -0.71
N GLU A 63 -10.74 -4.30 -0.42
CA GLU A 63 -10.17 -4.27 0.94
C GLU A 63 -9.85 -2.85 1.42
N ALA A 64 -9.27 -2.02 0.54
CA ALA A 64 -8.97 -0.62 0.87
C ALA A 64 -10.26 0.18 1.15
N ASN A 65 -11.31 -0.06 0.37
CA ASN A 65 -12.62 0.56 0.57
C ASN A 65 -13.29 0.08 1.86
N LEU A 66 -13.18 -1.21 2.20
CA LEU A 66 -13.68 -1.76 3.46
C LEU A 66 -12.99 -1.13 4.68
N LEU A 67 -11.65 -0.99 4.64
CA LEU A 67 -10.88 -0.32 5.69
C LEU A 67 -11.25 1.16 5.81
N ARG A 68 -11.36 1.87 4.68
CA ARG A 68 -11.81 3.27 4.65
C ARG A 68 -13.18 3.43 5.29
N THR A 69 -14.13 2.58 4.90
CA THR A 69 -15.51 2.62 5.41
C THR A 69 -15.56 2.32 6.90
N PHE A 70 -14.79 1.33 7.35
CA PHE A 70 -14.64 1.04 8.78
C PHE A 70 -14.13 2.24 9.56
N ARG A 71 -13.00 2.83 9.15
CA ARG A 71 -12.42 4.01 9.82
C ARG A 71 -13.40 5.18 9.85
N LEU A 72 -14.10 5.45 8.75
CA LEU A 72 -15.13 6.50 8.69
C LEU A 72 -16.23 6.29 9.74
N ARG A 73 -16.75 5.07 9.89
CA ARG A 73 -17.75 4.76 10.92
C ARG A 73 -17.19 4.92 12.33
N CYS A 74 -15.95 4.51 12.57
CA CYS A 74 -15.29 4.72 13.86
C CYS A 74 -15.17 6.21 14.21
N TYR A 75 -14.79 7.06 13.27
CA TYR A 75 -14.76 8.51 13.49
C TYR A 75 -16.15 9.08 13.77
N GLN A 76 -17.16 8.71 12.99
CA GLN A 76 -18.53 9.18 13.15
C GLN A 76 -19.15 8.78 14.50
N SER A 77 -18.76 7.63 15.03
CA SER A 77 -19.22 7.12 16.33
C SER A 77 -18.30 7.48 17.50
N SER A 78 -17.25 8.29 17.26
CA SER A 78 -16.20 8.61 18.24
C SER A 78 -15.51 7.37 18.85
N ASN A 79 -15.55 6.23 18.16
CA ASN A 79 -14.96 4.97 18.61
C ASN A 79 -13.56 4.77 18.00
N LEU A 80 -12.60 5.58 18.46
CA LEU A 80 -11.20 5.52 18.01
C LEU A 80 -10.47 4.27 18.53
N GLU A 81 -10.90 3.69 19.66
CA GLU A 81 -10.33 2.44 20.17
C GLU A 81 -10.49 1.27 19.19
N ALA A 82 -11.63 1.21 18.47
CA ALA A 82 -11.82 0.20 17.43
C ALA A 82 -10.79 0.30 16.28
N ILE A 83 -10.29 1.50 15.98
CA ILE A 83 -9.20 1.69 15.00
C ILE A 83 -7.89 1.16 15.59
N TYR A 84 -7.58 1.50 16.84
CA TYR A 84 -6.38 1.03 17.52
C TYR A 84 -6.35 -0.51 17.62
N MET A 85 -7.46 -1.14 18.01
CA MET A 85 -7.55 -2.60 18.13
C MET A 85 -7.37 -3.34 16.80
N ARG A 86 -7.73 -2.72 15.67
CA ARG A 86 -7.64 -3.33 14.34
C ARG A 86 -6.30 -3.07 13.65
N ASP A 87 -5.81 -1.83 13.74
CA ASP A 87 -4.70 -1.35 12.92
C ASP A 87 -3.42 -1.09 13.74
N GLY A 88 -3.47 -1.23 15.08
CA GLY A 88 -2.37 -0.89 15.98
C GLY A 88 -2.01 0.60 16.02
N THR A 89 -2.76 1.45 15.32
CA THR A 89 -2.50 2.89 15.18
C THR A 89 -2.99 3.64 16.41
N GLN A 90 -2.10 4.29 17.16
CA GLN A 90 -2.49 4.97 18.40
C GLN A 90 -3.55 6.07 18.13
N PRO A 91 -4.55 6.26 19.01
CA PRO A 91 -5.65 7.22 18.81
C PRO A 91 -5.18 8.67 18.56
N LYS A 92 -4.00 9.04 19.05
CA LYS A 92 -3.40 10.37 18.91
C LYS A 92 -2.92 10.70 17.49
N GLU A 93 -2.68 9.69 16.65
CA GLU A 93 -2.25 9.83 15.25
C GLU A 93 -3.41 9.72 14.25
N ALA A 94 -4.60 9.31 14.73
CA ALA A 94 -5.79 9.16 13.92
C ALA A 94 -6.32 10.52 13.40
N HIS A 95 -6.19 11.58 14.21
CA HIS A 95 -6.65 12.92 13.85
C HIS A 95 -5.85 13.58 12.71
N THR A 96 -4.61 13.15 12.45
CA THR A 96 -3.74 13.70 11.39
C THR A 96 -3.86 12.96 10.05
N LEU A 97 -4.57 11.83 9.98
CA LEU A 97 -4.76 11.05 8.75
C LEU A 97 -6.04 11.38 7.97
N LEU A 98 -6.75 12.45 8.34
CA LEU A 98 -7.84 12.97 7.51
C LEU A 98 -7.27 13.37 6.13
N PRO A 99 -7.70 12.74 5.02
CA PRO A 99 -7.46 13.31 3.71
C PRO A 99 -8.31 14.59 3.67
N SER A 100 -7.66 15.74 3.62
CA SER A 100 -8.28 16.98 3.15
C SER A 100 -8.60 16.81 1.66
N THR A 101 -9.69 16.10 1.37
CA THR A 101 -10.21 15.99 0.01
C THR A 101 -11.73 16.03 0.02
N THR A 102 -12.27 17.13 0.55
CA THR A 102 -13.47 17.72 -0.04
C THR A 102 -13.04 18.46 -1.31
N ARG A 103 -12.65 17.72 -2.35
CA ARG A 103 -12.65 18.28 -3.72
C ARG A 103 -13.91 17.74 -4.37
N ARG A 104 -14.90 18.62 -4.52
CA ARG A 104 -16.09 18.39 -5.36
C ARG A 104 -15.63 17.78 -6.68
N VAL A 105 -15.97 16.52 -6.93
CA VAL A 105 -16.07 16.01 -8.29
C VAL A 105 -17.51 16.24 -8.69
N GLY A 106 -17.79 17.48 -9.05
CA GLY A 106 -19.08 17.96 -9.50
C GLY A 106 -18.83 19.14 -10.44
N ALA A 107 -18.54 18.81 -11.69
CA ALA A 107 -18.73 19.63 -12.90
C ALA A 107 -17.75 19.15 -13.98
N LYS A 108 -18.29 18.45 -14.98
CA LYS A 108 -18.03 18.64 -16.43
C LYS A 108 -18.39 17.36 -17.19
N TYR A 109 -19.69 17.16 -17.37
CA TYR A 109 -20.25 16.54 -18.57
C TYR A 109 -21.60 17.22 -18.85
N SER A 110 -21.52 18.34 -19.56
CA SER A 110 -22.54 18.93 -20.45
C SER A 110 -21.80 19.96 -21.31
#